data_AF-A0A2A5Q4P8-F1
#
_entry.id   AF-A0A2A5Q4P8-F1
#
_cell.length_a   1.000
_cell.length_b   1.000
_cell.length_c   1.000
_cell.angle_alpha   90.00
_cell.angle_beta   90.00
_cell.angle_gamma   90.00
#
_symmetry.space_group_name_H-M   'P 1'
#
loop_
_entity.id
_entity.type
_entity.pdbx_description
1 polymer ?
#
loop_
_entity_poly.entity_id
_entity_poly.type
_entity_poly.pdbx_seq_one_letter_code
_entity_poly.pdbx_strand_id
1 'polypeptide(L)'
;MVKINPFKLYLIAAFLLFLALFCFYNSIIYYKNYFMMKDRILFSFQTGLLCFAAPFIIYFSYLSFTCGYTKKPQKMNNKLASLFAGIGVVGIIFSFFFSAYVSIDLASKGYYTCYKPSIFAPNEYVISKEMCK
;
A
#
# COMPACT_ATOMS: atom_id res chain seq x y z
N MET A 1 25.57 -2.92 26.36
CA MET A 1 24.40 -2.06 26.04
C MET A 1 24.54 -1.58 24.61
N VAL A 2 23.49 -1.67 23.78
CA VAL A 2 23.54 -1.21 22.38
C VAL A 2 23.58 0.32 22.36
N LYS A 3 24.57 0.92 21.70
CA LYS A 3 24.69 2.38 21.56
C LYS A 3 23.62 2.88 20.59
N ILE A 4 22.55 3.47 21.12
CA ILE A 4 21.46 4.02 20.32
C ILE A 4 21.88 5.41 19.82
N ASN A 5 21.75 5.66 18.51
CA ASN A 5 21.88 6.98 17.90
C ASN A 5 20.46 7.53 17.62
N PRO A 6 19.94 8.46 18.45
CA PRO A 6 18.57 8.97 18.33
C PRO A 6 18.31 9.66 16.98
N PHE A 7 19.30 10.38 16.45
CA PHE A 7 19.16 11.10 15.19
C PHE A 7 18.86 10.14 14.03
N LYS A 8 19.60 9.02 13.95
CA LYS A 8 19.36 7.98 12.93
C LYS A 8 17.96 7.37 13.06
N LEU A 9 17.49 7.14 14.29
CA LEU A 9 16.15 6.59 14.54
C LEU A 9 15.04 7.57 14.15
N TYR A 10 15.21 8.86 14.39
CA TYR A 10 14.25 9.88 13.95
C TYR A 10 14.18 9.97 12.42
N LEU A 11 15.31 9.88 11.73
CA LEU A 11 15.31 9.82 10.25
C LEU A 11 14.56 8.59 9.73
N ILE A 12 14.79 7.42 10.33
CA ILE A 12 14.07 6.18 9.97
C ILE A 12 12.57 6.33 10.25
N ALA A 13 12.19 6.87 11.41
CA ALA A 13 10.80 7.09 11.77
C ALA A 13 10.09 8.02 10.78
N ALA A 14 10.72 9.15 10.45
CA ALA A 14 10.19 10.11 9.48
C ALA A 14 10.05 9.50 8.08
N PHE A 15 11.06 8.75 7.63
CA PHE A 15 11.00 8.04 6.34
C PHE A 15 9.87 7.02 6.30
N LEU A 16 9.73 6.18 7.33
CA LEU A 16 8.66 5.18 7.39
C LEU A 16 7.27 5.83 7.44
N LEU A 17 7.12 6.95 8.16
CA LEU A 17 5.87 7.69 8.20
C LEU A 17 5.51 8.25 6.83
N PHE A 18 6.46 8.91 6.16
CA PHE A 18 6.27 9.42 4.81
C PHE A 18 5.91 8.31 3.83
N LEU A 19 6.62 7.18 3.89
CA LEU A 19 6.35 6.00 3.07
C LEU A 19 4.92 5.49 3.29
N ALA A 20 4.48 5.35 4.54
CA ALA A 20 3.14 4.87 4.85
C ALA A 20 2.05 5.82 4.30
N LEU A 21 2.22 7.13 4.48
CA LEU A 21 1.28 8.13 3.97
C LEU A 21 1.25 8.13 2.44
N PHE A 22 2.41 8.04 1.79
CA PHE A 22 2.51 7.94 0.35
C PHE A 22 1.82 6.69 -0.20
N CYS A 23 2.09 5.51 0.38
CA CYS A 23 1.44 4.25 -0.01
C CYS A 23 -0.07 4.32 0.17
N PHE A 24 -0.54 4.82 1.32
CA PHE A 24 -1.97 4.96 1.61
C PHE A 24 -2.66 5.90 0.62
N TYR A 25 -2.09 7.10 0.41
CA TYR A 25 -2.63 8.10 -0.50
C TYR A 25 -2.77 7.57 -1.94
N ASN A 26 -1.71 6.95 -2.47
CA ASN A 26 -1.75 6.37 -3.82
C ASN A 26 -2.79 5.25 -3.92
N SER A 27 -2.85 4.35 -2.93
CA SER A 27 -3.84 3.27 -2.91
C SER A 27 -5.27 3.81 -2.97
N ILE A 28 -5.60 4.81 -2.16
CA ILE A 28 -6.92 5.48 -2.17
C ILE A 28 -7.23 6.11 -3.53
N ILE A 29 -6.25 6.73 -4.20
CA ILE A 29 -6.44 7.27 -5.55
C ILE A 29 -6.80 6.16 -6.54
N TYR A 30 -6.12 5.01 -6.48
CA TYR A 30 -6.42 3.89 -7.37
C TYR A 30 -7.83 3.33 -7.15
N TYR A 31 -8.25 3.13 -5.89
CA TYR A 31 -9.63 2.76 -5.56
C TYR A 31 -10.63 3.81 -6.05
N LYS A 32 -10.36 5.09 -5.79
CA LYS A 32 -11.23 6.20 -6.21
C LYS A 32 -11.38 6.24 -7.73
N ASN A 33 -10.30 6.07 -8.49
CA ASN A 33 -10.34 6.08 -9.95
C ASN A 33 -11.19 4.92 -10.49
N TYR A 34 -11.10 3.74 -9.87
CA TYR A 34 -11.96 2.60 -10.21
C TYR A 34 -13.45 2.89 -9.90
N PHE A 35 -13.77 3.30 -8.67
CA PHE A 35 -15.17 3.55 -8.29
C PHE A 35 -15.83 4.71 -9.04
N MET A 36 -15.06 5.69 -9.47
CA MET A 36 -15.53 6.83 -10.27
C MET A 36 -15.59 6.52 -11.78
N MET A 37 -15.25 5.29 -12.21
CA MET A 37 -15.28 4.86 -13.61
C MET A 37 -14.55 5.83 -14.55
N LYS A 38 -13.32 6.21 -14.20
CA LYS A 38 -12.53 7.10 -15.06
C LYS A 38 -12.15 6.42 -16.37
N ASP A 39 -11.98 7.22 -17.42
CA ASP A 39 -11.56 6.74 -18.75
C ASP A 39 -10.26 5.93 -18.76
N ARG A 40 -9.37 6.19 -17.77
CA ARG A 40 -8.13 5.46 -17.51
C ARG A 40 -8.09 5.05 -16.04
N ILE A 41 -7.98 3.74 -15.79
CA ILE A 41 -7.90 3.15 -14.46
C ILE A 41 -6.59 2.38 -14.36
N LEU A 42 -5.79 2.71 -13.35
CA LEU A 42 -4.62 1.95 -12.97
C LEU A 42 -4.98 1.14 -11.73
N PHE A 43 -5.04 -0.17 -11.85
CA PHE A 43 -5.37 -1.03 -10.71
C PHE A 43 -4.72 -2.41 -10.82
N SER A 44 -4.25 -2.91 -9.70
CA SER A 44 -3.61 -4.22 -9.56
C SER A 44 -3.68 -4.68 -8.11
N PHE A 45 -3.35 -5.95 -7.89
CA PHE A 45 -3.14 -6.51 -6.56
C PHE A 45 -2.23 -5.63 -5.69
N GLN A 46 -1.07 -5.21 -6.23
CA GLN A 46 -0.08 -4.44 -5.50
C GLN A 46 -0.65 -3.09 -5.05
N THR A 47 -1.28 -2.35 -5.97
CA THR A 47 -1.88 -1.04 -5.67
C THR A 47 -3.02 -1.14 -4.67
N GLY A 48 -3.80 -2.22 -4.71
CA GLY A 48 -4.87 -2.50 -3.74
C GLY A 48 -4.33 -2.81 -2.34
N LEU A 49 -3.18 -3.49 -2.25
CA LEU A 49 -2.57 -3.92 -0.99
C LEU A 49 -1.93 -2.77 -0.18
N LEU A 50 -1.46 -1.72 -0.86
CA LEU A 50 -0.68 -0.64 -0.23
C LEU A 50 -1.37 0.02 0.97
N CYS A 51 -2.70 0.19 0.95
CA CYS A 51 -3.42 0.78 2.09
C CYS A 51 -3.44 -0.13 3.33
N PHE A 52 -3.45 -1.45 3.15
CA PHE A 52 -3.46 -2.42 4.26
C PHE A 52 -2.09 -2.56 4.93
N ALA A 53 -1.00 -2.26 4.21
CA ALA A 53 0.35 -2.25 4.78
C ALA A 53 0.62 -1.02 5.66
N ALA A 54 -0.07 0.10 5.40
CA ALA A 54 0.21 1.38 6.06
C ALA A 54 0.13 1.34 7.60
N PRO A 55 -0.87 0.72 8.25
CA PRO A 55 -0.94 0.64 9.71
C PRO A 55 0.30 -0.01 10.34
N PHE A 56 0.84 -1.04 9.70
CA PHE A 56 2.01 -1.75 10.20
C PHE A 56 3.29 -0.91 10.05
N ILE A 57 3.42 -0.19 8.94
CA ILE A 57 4.56 0.72 8.69
C ILE A 57 4.51 1.91 9.68
N ILE A 58 3.32 2.47 9.93
CA ILE A 58 3.13 3.54 10.94
C ILE A 58 3.53 3.04 12.33
N TYR A 59 3.19 1.79 12.66
CA TYR A 59 3.59 1.21 13.94
C TYR A 59 5.12 1.10 14.09
N PHE A 60 5.84 0.68 13.05
CA PHE A 60 7.31 0.70 13.05
C PHE A 60 7.90 2.11 13.13
N SER A 61 7.28 3.09 12.47
CA SER A 61 7.65 4.50 12.60
C SER A 61 7.55 4.96 14.06
N TYR A 62 6.42 4.66 14.72
CA TYR A 62 6.19 4.98 16.13
C TYR A 62 7.20 4.31 17.07
N LEU A 63 7.49 3.02 16.86
CA LEU A 63 8.50 2.30 17.66
C LEU A 63 9.91 2.88 17.47
N SER A 64 10.26 3.27 16.24
CA SER A 64 11.55 3.88 15.93
C SER A 64 11.69 5.24 16.63
N PHE A 65 10.64 6.07 16.58
CA PHE A 65 10.61 7.36 17.25
C PHE A 65 10.75 7.22 18.77
N THR A 66 9.98 6.33 19.39
CA THR A 66 10.00 6.09 20.83
C THR A 66 11.32 5.48 21.32
N CYS A 67 11.96 4.61 20.52
CA CYS A 67 13.34 4.16 20.78
C CYS A 67 14.34 5.32 20.82
N GLY A 68 14.25 6.24 19.86
CA GLY A 68 15.13 7.42 19.79
C GLY A 68 14.91 8.37 20.97
N TYR A 69 13.64 8.63 21.30
CA TYR A 69 13.23 9.52 22.38
C TYR A 69 13.65 9.02 23.77
N THR A 70 13.34 7.75 24.07
CA THR A 70 13.65 7.15 25.38
C THR A 70 15.11 6.72 25.50
N LYS A 71 15.85 6.67 24.38
CA LYS A 71 17.20 6.08 24.27
C LYS A 71 17.27 4.65 24.83
N LYS A 72 16.15 3.93 24.76
CA LYS A 72 16.01 2.55 25.24
C LYS A 72 15.36 1.69 24.16
N PRO A 73 15.74 0.42 24.03
CA PRO A 73 15.05 -0.49 23.13
C PRO A 73 13.59 -0.62 23.53
N GLN A 74 12.68 -0.41 22.59
CA GLN A 74 11.26 -0.58 22.80
C GLN A 74 10.86 -2.02 22.45
N LYS A 75 10.07 -2.63 23.33
CA LYS A 75 9.49 -3.94 23.06
C LYS A 75 8.25 -3.76 22.20
N MET A 76 8.18 -4.52 21.11
CA MET A 76 6.98 -4.58 20.28
C MET A 76 5.82 -5.17 21.09
N ASN A 77 4.64 -4.57 21.00
CA ASN A 77 3.43 -5.09 21.63
C ASN A 77 2.88 -6.22 20.75
N ASN A 78 2.95 -7.45 21.25
CA ASN A 78 2.52 -8.63 20.50
C ASN A 78 1.06 -8.57 20.05
N LYS A 79 0.15 -8.00 20.85
CA LYS A 79 -1.27 -7.85 20.46
C LYS A 79 -1.42 -6.90 19.28
N LEU A 80 -0.73 -5.75 19.33
CA LEU A 80 -0.80 -4.74 18.28
C LEU A 80 -0.10 -5.20 17.00
N ALA A 81 1.07 -5.83 17.13
CA ALA A 81 1.78 -6.43 16.01
C ALA A 81 0.95 -7.53 15.34
N SER A 82 0.31 -8.41 16.12
CA SER A 82 -0.57 -9.45 15.60
C SER A 82 -1.79 -8.87 14.90
N LEU A 83 -2.39 -7.80 15.44
CA LEU A 83 -3.52 -7.11 14.80
C LEU A 83 -3.12 -6.55 13.44
N PHE A 84 -2.03 -5.78 13.37
CA PHE A 84 -1.57 -5.18 12.11
C PHE A 84 -1.09 -6.23 11.10
N ALA A 85 -0.43 -7.30 11.56
CA ALA A 85 -0.10 -8.43 10.70
C ALA A 85 -1.37 -9.10 10.15
N GLY A 86 -2.39 -9.28 11.00
CA GLY A 86 -3.70 -9.79 10.58
C GLY A 86 -4.37 -8.92 9.52
N ILE A 87 -4.36 -7.59 9.70
CA ILE A 87 -4.85 -6.63 8.70
C ILE A 87 -4.07 -6.79 7.38
N GLY A 88 -2.75 -6.96 7.45
CA GLY A 88 -1.91 -7.22 6.27
C GLY A 88 -2.31 -8.51 5.54
N VAL A 89 -2.52 -9.61 6.26
CA VAL A 89 -2.95 -10.90 5.68
C VAL A 89 -4.33 -10.78 5.03
N VAL A 90 -5.30 -10.18 5.73
CA VAL A 90 -6.63 -9.91 5.17
C VAL A 90 -6.52 -9.02 3.94
N GLY A 91 -5.67 -8.00 3.99
CA GLY A 91 -5.39 -7.11 2.87
C GLY A 91 -4.82 -7.82 1.66
N ILE A 92 -3.92 -8.80 1.85
CA ILE A 92 -3.38 -9.63 0.76
C ILE A 92 -4.50 -10.42 0.10
N ILE A 93 -5.28 -11.15 0.90
CA ILE A 93 -6.38 -11.99 0.41
C ILE A 93 -7.39 -11.11 -0.34
N PHE A 94 -7.86 -10.04 0.31
CA PHE A 94 -8.81 -9.09 -0.28
C PHE A 94 -8.27 -8.49 -1.58
N SER A 95 -7.05 -7.98 -1.58
CA SER A 95 -6.48 -7.30 -2.76
C SER A 95 -6.27 -8.25 -3.93
N PHE A 96 -5.98 -9.52 -3.66
CA PHE A 96 -5.81 -10.53 -4.71
C PHE A 96 -7.14 -10.81 -5.41
N PHE A 97 -8.18 -11.14 -4.65
CA PHE A 97 -9.52 -11.39 -5.20
C PHE A 97 -10.14 -10.13 -5.80
N PHE A 98 -9.97 -8.97 -5.16
CA PHE A 98 -10.50 -7.71 -5.64
C PHE A 98 -9.83 -7.29 -6.95
N SER A 99 -8.52 -7.52 -7.13
CA SER A 99 -7.86 -7.26 -8.41
C SER A 99 -8.42 -8.11 -9.55
N ALA A 100 -8.74 -9.38 -9.30
CA ALA A 100 -9.38 -10.24 -10.29
C ALA A 100 -10.81 -9.75 -10.59
N TYR A 101 -11.57 -9.41 -9.56
CA TYR A 101 -12.90 -8.82 -9.68
C TYR A 101 -12.90 -7.55 -10.53
N VAL A 102 -12.01 -6.60 -10.25
CA VAL A 102 -11.87 -5.35 -11.02
C VAL A 102 -11.63 -5.63 -12.51
N SER A 103 -10.77 -6.60 -12.82
CA SER A 103 -10.50 -6.97 -14.22
C SER A 103 -11.74 -7.51 -14.93
N ILE A 104 -12.52 -8.37 -14.27
CA ILE A 104 -13.75 -8.96 -14.83
C ILE A 104 -14.84 -7.90 -14.97
N ASP A 105 -15.03 -7.08 -13.94
CA ASP A 105 -16.02 -6.01 -13.88
C ASP A 105 -15.77 -4.96 -14.98
N LEU A 106 -14.53 -4.48 -15.12
CA LEU A 106 -14.17 -3.50 -16.14
C LEU A 106 -14.30 -4.07 -17.56
N ALA A 107 -13.89 -5.32 -17.78
CA ALA A 107 -14.09 -5.99 -19.07
C ALA A 107 -15.59 -6.09 -19.43
N SER A 108 -16.46 -6.41 -18.46
CA SER A 108 -17.91 -6.44 -18.67
C SER A 108 -18.52 -5.07 -19.03
N LYS A 109 -17.84 -3.98 -18.62
CA LYS A 109 -18.21 -2.59 -18.90
C LYS A 109 -17.56 -2.02 -20.16
N GLY A 110 -16.88 -2.86 -20.95
CA GLY A 110 -16.28 -2.48 -22.23
C GLY A 110 -14.89 -1.84 -22.14
N TYR A 111 -14.23 -1.89 -20.97
CA TYR A 111 -12.84 -1.44 -20.85
C TYR A 111 -11.88 -2.46 -21.49
N TYR A 112 -10.83 -1.93 -22.12
CA TYR A 112 -9.70 -2.68 -22.65
C TYR A 112 -8.56 -2.70 -21.65
N THR A 113 -7.89 -3.84 -21.50
CA THR A 113 -6.66 -3.95 -20.72
C THR A 113 -5.45 -3.71 -21.64
N CYS A 114 -4.58 -2.77 -21.29
CA CYS A 114 -3.38 -2.46 -22.07
C CYS A 114 -2.24 -3.45 -21.79
N TYR A 115 -1.26 -3.50 -22.71
CA TYR A 115 -0.05 -4.28 -22.49
C TYR A 115 0.71 -3.75 -21.28
N LYS A 116 1.19 -4.68 -20.46
CA LYS A 116 1.87 -4.37 -19.21
C LYS A 116 3.39 -4.51 -19.41
N PRO A 117 4.18 -3.43 -19.23
CA PRO A 117 5.62 -3.47 -19.49
C PRO A 117 6.41 -4.30 -18.45
N SER A 118 5.86 -4.50 -17.25
CA SER A 118 6.52 -5.24 -16.16
C SER A 118 5.50 -5.82 -15.21
N ILE A 119 5.78 -6.98 -14.62
CA ILE A 119 4.93 -7.67 -13.62
C ILE A 119 4.62 -6.75 -12.42
N PHE A 120 5.53 -5.83 -12.08
CA PHE A 120 5.37 -4.90 -10.96
C PHE A 120 4.57 -3.64 -11.28
N ALA A 121 4.34 -3.34 -12.56
CA ALA A 121 3.47 -2.22 -12.94
C ALA A 121 2.02 -2.51 -12.52
N PRO A 122 1.18 -1.50 -12.26
CA PRO A 122 -0.26 -1.72 -12.18
C PRO A 122 -0.81 -2.16 -13.54
N ASN A 123 -1.95 -2.85 -13.57
CA ASN A 123 -2.65 -3.07 -14.83
C ASN A 123 -3.33 -1.76 -15.23
N GLU A 124 -3.34 -1.48 -16.52
CA GLU A 124 -3.98 -0.31 -17.09
C GLU A 124 -5.24 -0.73 -17.85
N TYR A 125 -6.36 -0.10 -17.50
CA TYR A 125 -7.66 -0.29 -18.12
C TYR A 125 -8.12 1.03 -18.73
N VAL A 126 -8.57 0.98 -19.99
CA VAL A 126 -8.99 2.17 -20.75
C VAL A 126 -10.30 1.94 -21.48
N ILE A 127 -11.15 2.96 -21.63
CA ILE A 127 -12.44 2.83 -22.33
C ILE A 127 -12.31 2.66 -23.86
N SER A 128 -11.17 3.04 -24.43
CA SER A 128 -10.84 2.90 -25.86
C SER A 128 -9.40 2.40 -26.03
N LYS A 129 -9.20 1.43 -26.93
CA LYS A 129 -7.91 0.81 -27.22
C LYS A 129 -6.84 1.81 -27.69
N GLU A 130 -7.24 2.92 -28.29
CA GLU A 130 -6.35 3.99 -28.76
C GLU A 130 -5.65 4.74 -27.61
N MET A 131 -6.16 4.62 -26.37
CA MET A 131 -5.56 5.26 -25.21
C MET A 131 -4.43 4.44 -24.57
N CYS A 132 -4.24 3.18 -25.00
CA CYS A 132 -3.09 2.38 -24.61
C CYS A 132 -1.83 3.00 -25.22
N LYS A 133 -0.84 3.29 -24.39
CA LYS A 133 0.46 3.85 -24.79
C LYS A 133 1.54 2.79 -24.80
#